data_AF-A0A2U1LSI4-F1
#
_entry.id   AF-A0A2U1LSI4-F1
#
_cell.length_a   1.000
_cell.length_b   1.000
_cell.length_c   1.000
_cell.angle_alpha   90.00
_cell.angle_beta   90.00
_cell.angle_gamma   90.00
#
_symmetry.space_group_name_H-M   'P 1'
#
loop_
_entity.id
_entity.type
_entity.pdbx_description
1 polymer ?
#
loop_
_entity_poly.entity_id
_entity_poly.type
_entity_poly.pdbx_seq_one_letter_code
_entity_poly.pdbx_strand_id
1 'polypeptide(L)'
;MYNARMKTDMVIAEVLRNGVWEWPCEWYKKYPIFNQVQTVTLSDSNDELMWKSKKGIRGKFSIKQAYNDLQTEEESVKWNKLVWYSQNILKHAFILWLAIQNKLVTQDKIKKWGSYDMMICSLCYEDMDSHQHLFFDCKYAKQFWFKVCLKMGVHWNEMEWDNIVNLFAAMKNGNTITSIIRRLCLAASVYLIWRERNCRVFKEETRSVEELFEVFSDTIRFRLASLKAKPTSAVIRAQDDWNVQMVTKTNITN
;
A
#
# COMPACT_ATOMS: atom_id res chain seq x y z
N MET A 1 9.92 13.08 -43.81
CA MET A 1 9.37 13.66 -42.57
C MET A 1 9.80 12.84 -41.32
N TYR A 2 11.10 12.51 -41.15
CA TYR A 2 11.61 11.77 -39.96
C TYR A 2 13.09 12.06 -39.61
N ASN A 3 13.65 13.21 -39.99
CA ASN A 3 15.06 13.56 -39.72
C ASN A 3 15.27 14.48 -38.49
N ALA A 4 14.32 14.52 -37.55
CA ALA A 4 14.40 15.39 -36.37
C ALA A 4 14.64 14.63 -35.05
N ARG A 5 14.99 13.34 -35.11
CA ARG A 5 15.42 12.58 -33.93
C ARG A 5 16.93 12.73 -33.79
N MET A 6 17.38 13.33 -32.70
CA MET A 6 18.78 13.21 -32.28
C MET A 6 19.10 11.73 -32.16
N LYS A 7 20.29 11.33 -32.59
CA LYS A 7 20.77 9.98 -32.28
C LYS A 7 20.93 9.88 -30.76
N THR A 8 20.68 8.70 -30.20
CA THR A 8 20.66 8.49 -28.75
C THR A 8 22.03 8.70 -28.10
N ASP A 9 23.09 8.72 -28.91
CA ASP A 9 24.50 8.94 -28.59
C ASP A 9 24.99 10.37 -28.87
N MET A 10 24.11 11.29 -29.27
CA MET A 10 24.48 12.69 -29.53
C MET A 10 24.97 13.38 -28.26
N VAL A 11 26.18 13.95 -28.30
CA VAL A 11 26.80 14.66 -27.17
C VAL A 11 26.60 16.18 -27.26
N ILE A 12 26.68 16.87 -26.13
CA ILE A 12 26.56 18.34 -26.06
C ILE A 12 27.59 19.05 -26.96
N ALA A 13 28.80 18.48 -27.09
CA ALA A 13 29.85 19.02 -27.96
C ALA A 13 29.47 19.07 -29.46
N GLU A 14 28.51 18.25 -29.91
CA GLU A 14 28.04 18.26 -31.31
C GLU A 14 27.06 19.40 -31.60
N VAL A 15 26.35 19.88 -30.58
CA VAL A 15 25.33 20.94 -30.67
C VAL A 15 25.79 22.28 -30.11
N LEU A 16 27.02 22.37 -29.62
CA LEU A 16 27.62 23.58 -29.09
C LEU A 16 28.93 23.85 -29.84
N ARG A 17 28.90 24.81 -30.78
CA ARG A 17 30.09 25.20 -31.55
C ARG A 17 30.52 26.60 -31.18
N ASN A 18 31.80 26.77 -30.85
CA ASN A 18 32.37 28.08 -30.48
C ASN A 18 31.58 28.82 -29.38
N GLY A 19 31.02 28.07 -28.43
CA GLY A 19 30.20 28.64 -27.34
C GLY A 19 28.79 29.06 -27.75
N VAL A 20 28.34 28.76 -28.96
CA VAL A 20 26.98 29.04 -29.45
C VAL A 20 26.23 27.73 -29.68
N TRP A 21 24.99 27.66 -29.17
CA TRP A 21 24.12 26.52 -29.40
C TRP A 21 23.67 26.48 -30.87
N GLU A 22 23.96 25.39 -31.56
CA GLU A 22 23.55 25.11 -32.93
C GLU A 22 22.48 24.01 -32.95
N TRP A 23 21.28 24.31 -32.45
CA TRP A 23 20.17 23.35 -32.50
C TRP A 23 19.62 23.22 -33.93
N PRO A 24 19.03 22.06 -34.31
CA PRO A 24 18.32 21.93 -35.57
C PRO A 24 17.22 23.00 -35.72
N CYS A 25 17.08 23.61 -36.90
CA CYS A 25 16.14 24.72 -37.12
C CYS A 25 14.68 24.39 -36.76
N GLU A 26 14.25 23.14 -36.96
CA GLU A 26 12.92 22.64 -36.61
C GLU A 26 12.68 22.62 -35.08
N TRP A 27 13.73 22.56 -34.27
CA TRP A 27 13.63 22.57 -32.81
C TRP A 27 13.40 23.97 -32.24
N TYR A 28 13.98 25.01 -32.84
CA TYR A 28 13.66 26.38 -32.45
C TYR A 28 12.17 26.70 -32.66
N LYS A 29 11.55 26.13 -33.70
CA LYS A 29 10.10 26.24 -33.94
C LYS A 29 9.28 25.46 -32.92
N LYS A 30 9.71 24.24 -32.59
CA LYS A 30 8.97 23.33 -31.71
C LYS A 30 9.14 23.62 -30.21
N TYR A 31 10.30 24.13 -29.82
CA TYR A 31 10.71 24.38 -28.44
C TYR A 31 11.35 25.77 -28.32
N PRO A 32 10.54 26.85 -28.24
CA PRO A 32 11.04 28.22 -28.15
C PRO A 32 11.98 28.48 -26.96
N ILE A 33 11.93 27.63 -25.93
CA ILE A 33 12.81 27.68 -24.76
C ILE A 33 14.30 27.58 -25.12
N PHE A 34 14.66 26.96 -26.25
CA PHE A 34 16.05 26.85 -26.68
C PHE A 34 16.73 28.19 -26.94
N ASN A 35 15.96 29.24 -27.26
CA ASN A 35 16.49 30.60 -27.39
C ASN A 35 16.93 31.23 -26.06
N GLN A 36 16.54 30.64 -24.93
CA GLN A 36 16.79 31.15 -23.58
C GLN A 36 17.82 30.32 -22.81
N VAL A 37 18.33 29.24 -23.42
CA VAL A 37 19.30 28.36 -22.78
C VAL A 37 20.65 29.07 -22.71
N GLN A 38 21.16 29.24 -21.50
CA GLN A 38 22.49 29.81 -21.28
C GLN A 38 23.56 28.96 -21.94
N THR A 39 24.55 29.60 -22.55
CA THR A 39 25.73 28.96 -23.13
C THR A 39 26.60 28.40 -22.02
N VAL A 40 27.12 27.19 -22.20
CA VAL A 40 28.01 26.53 -21.24
C VAL A 40 29.43 26.47 -21.81
N THR A 41 30.44 26.61 -20.97
CA THR A 41 31.83 26.35 -21.35
C THR A 41 32.10 24.87 -21.10
N LEU A 42 32.46 24.14 -22.15
CA LEU A 42 32.87 22.74 -22.02
C LEU A 42 34.31 22.68 -21.53
N SER A 43 34.59 21.68 -20.69
CA SER A 43 35.93 21.33 -20.23
C SER A 43 36.21 19.88 -20.60
N ASP A 44 37.47 19.54 -20.85
CA ASP A 44 37.91 18.15 -21.14
C ASP A 44 37.94 17.25 -19.88
N SER A 45 37.31 17.69 -18.80
CA SER A 45 37.13 16.91 -17.58
C SER A 45 36.07 15.83 -17.79
N ASN A 46 36.24 14.68 -17.15
CA ASN A 46 35.19 13.65 -17.14
C ASN A 46 33.88 14.18 -16.57
N ASP A 47 32.76 13.76 -17.15
CA ASP A 47 31.43 14.10 -16.68
C ASP A 47 31.18 13.55 -15.26
N GLU A 48 30.69 14.41 -14.37
CA GLU A 48 30.22 14.02 -13.04
C GLU A 48 28.70 14.18 -12.93
N LEU A 49 28.03 13.16 -12.38
CA LEU A 49 26.60 13.24 -12.09
C LEU A 49 26.37 14.15 -10.87
N MET A 50 25.77 15.31 -11.12
CA MET A 50 25.50 16.34 -10.12
C MET A 50 23.99 16.50 -9.87
N TRP A 51 23.63 16.90 -8.66
CA TRP A 51 22.26 17.21 -8.26
C TRP A 51 22.18 18.59 -7.62
N LYS A 52 21.16 19.37 -7.99
CA LYS A 52 20.83 20.63 -7.32
C LYS A 52 19.66 20.36 -6.37
N SER A 53 19.91 20.46 -5.08
CA SER A 53 18.88 20.15 -4.07
C SER A 53 17.73 21.16 -4.09
N LYS A 54 16.62 20.86 -3.39
CA LYS A 54 15.51 21.81 -3.18
C LYS A 54 15.97 23.14 -2.60
N LYS A 55 17.04 23.14 -1.81
CA LYS A 55 17.65 24.34 -1.21
C LYS A 55 18.59 25.09 -2.16
N GLY A 56 18.68 24.65 -3.42
CA GLY A 56 19.52 25.24 -4.45
C GLY A 56 21.00 24.85 -4.38
N ILE A 57 21.40 23.98 -3.45
CA ILE A 57 22.80 23.57 -3.24
C ILE A 57 23.16 22.49 -4.26
N ARG A 58 24.24 22.71 -5.01
CA ARG A 58 24.78 21.71 -5.95
C ARG A 58 25.74 20.77 -5.22
N GLY A 59 25.62 19.48 -5.48
CA GLY A 59 26.53 18.46 -4.94
C GLY A 59 26.50 17.19 -5.78
N LYS A 60 27.34 16.21 -5.42
CA LYS A 60 27.35 14.90 -6.08
C LYS A 60 25.98 14.24 -5.97
N PHE A 61 25.53 13.64 -7.06
CA PHE A 61 24.24 12.96 -7.08
C PHE A 61 24.20 11.81 -6.08
N SER A 62 23.06 11.71 -5.40
CA SER A 62 22.72 10.61 -4.51
C SER A 62 21.25 10.33 -4.64
N ILE A 63 20.89 9.06 -4.79
CA ILE A 63 19.49 8.61 -4.83
C ILE A 63 18.74 9.09 -3.59
N LYS A 64 19.38 9.08 -2.42
CA LYS A 64 18.80 9.55 -1.16
C LYS A 64 18.45 11.04 -1.22
N GLN A 65 19.37 11.85 -1.72
CA GLN A 65 19.17 13.31 -1.81
C GLN A 65 18.09 13.63 -2.85
N ALA A 66 18.15 13.01 -4.03
CA ALA A 66 17.15 13.17 -5.06
C ALA A 66 15.76 12.74 -4.58
N TYR A 67 15.65 11.61 -3.88
CA TYR A 67 14.38 11.15 -3.30
C TYR A 67 13.79 12.17 -2.32
N ASN A 68 14.59 12.65 -1.35
CA ASN A 68 14.15 13.67 -0.40
C ASN A 68 13.75 14.98 -1.10
N ASP A 69 14.50 15.36 -2.14
CA ASP A 69 14.20 16.56 -2.94
C ASP A 69 12.98 16.41 -3.84
N LEU A 70 12.58 15.19 -4.20
CA LEU A 70 11.33 14.94 -4.94
C LEU A 70 10.14 14.73 -4.01
N GLN A 71 10.38 14.29 -2.77
CA GLN A 71 9.34 14.03 -1.77
C GLN A 71 8.74 15.34 -1.23
N THR A 72 7.45 15.57 -1.41
CA THR A 72 6.75 16.64 -0.68
C THR A 72 6.73 16.29 0.82
N GLU A 73 7.11 17.22 1.69
CA GLU A 73 6.95 17.05 3.14
C GLU A 73 5.44 17.07 3.47
N GLU A 74 4.81 15.90 3.42
CA GLU A 74 3.42 15.72 3.81
C GLU A 74 3.34 15.16 5.23
N GLU A 75 2.29 15.55 5.96
CA GLU A 75 2.02 14.98 7.27
C GLU A 75 1.82 13.46 7.16
N SER A 76 2.37 12.72 8.13
CA SER A 76 2.14 11.29 8.20
C SER A 76 0.65 11.00 8.36
N VAL A 77 0.08 10.28 7.39
CA VAL A 77 -1.29 9.77 7.46
C VAL A 77 -1.58 9.01 8.76
N LYS A 78 -2.76 9.25 9.34
CA LYS A 78 -3.16 8.70 10.66
C LYS A 78 -3.13 7.16 10.70
N TRP A 79 -3.45 6.52 9.58
CA TRP A 79 -3.49 5.06 9.45
C TRP A 79 -2.11 4.40 9.24
N ASN A 80 -1.00 5.16 9.16
CA ASN A 80 0.32 4.58 8.87
C ASN A 80 0.67 3.42 9.82
N LYS A 81 0.58 3.65 11.13
CA LYS A 81 0.92 2.64 12.17
C LYS A 81 -0.12 1.51 12.29
N LEU A 82 -1.30 1.68 11.69
CA LEU A 82 -2.32 0.64 11.59
C LEU A 82 -1.90 -0.41 10.54
N VAL A 83 -1.35 0.05 9.41
CA VAL A 83 -0.97 -0.80 8.27
C VAL A 83 0.47 -1.30 8.38
N TRP A 84 1.40 -0.40 8.69
CA TRP A 84 2.84 -0.65 8.62
C TRP A 84 3.41 -0.86 10.02
N TYR A 85 3.68 -2.12 10.35
CA TYR A 85 4.31 -2.55 11.60
C TYR A 85 5.03 -3.87 11.40
N SER A 86 6.07 -4.14 12.20
CA SER A 86 7.00 -5.24 11.94
C SER A 86 6.40 -6.65 12.05
N GLN A 87 5.29 -6.81 12.79
CA GLN A 87 4.59 -8.09 12.93
C GLN A 87 3.50 -8.31 11.88
N ASN A 88 3.32 -7.39 10.92
CA ASN A 88 2.29 -7.55 9.90
C ASN A 88 2.57 -8.78 9.00
N ILE A 89 1.55 -9.15 8.22
CA ILE A 89 1.69 -10.05 7.08
C ILE A 89 1.65 -9.16 5.84
N LEU A 90 2.76 -9.07 5.10
CA LEU A 90 2.94 -8.06 4.04
C LEU A 90 1.81 -8.05 3.01
N LYS A 91 1.38 -9.22 2.52
CA LYS A 91 0.27 -9.33 1.57
C LYS A 91 -1.06 -8.82 2.14
N HIS A 92 -1.31 -8.98 3.45
CA HIS A 92 -2.53 -8.47 4.09
C HIS A 92 -2.44 -6.97 4.32
N ALA A 93 -1.27 -6.48 4.78
CA ALA A 93 -1.02 -5.06 4.94
C ALA A 93 -1.15 -4.30 3.62
N PHE A 94 -0.65 -4.86 2.52
CA PHE A 94 -0.77 -4.28 1.19
C PHE A 94 -2.22 -4.16 0.73
N ILE A 95 -3.03 -5.21 0.88
CA ILE A 95 -4.45 -5.15 0.53
C ILE A 95 -5.22 -4.20 1.45
N LEU A 96 -4.93 -4.18 2.76
CA LEU A 96 -5.52 -3.23 3.69
C LEU A 96 -5.18 -1.78 3.31
N TRP A 97 -3.93 -1.51 2.93
CA TRP A 97 -3.50 -0.19 2.44
C TRP A 97 -4.31 0.25 1.22
N LEU A 98 -4.46 -0.63 0.23
CA LEU A 98 -5.27 -0.37 -0.95
C LEU A 98 -6.76 -0.18 -0.61
N ALA A 99 -7.28 -0.93 0.37
CA ALA A 99 -8.65 -0.76 0.84
C ALA A 99 -8.84 0.62 1.49
N ILE A 100 -7.93 1.05 2.37
CA ILE A 100 -7.98 2.36 3.05
C ILE A 100 -7.89 3.50 2.05
N GLN A 101 -7.08 3.38 1.00
CA GLN A 101 -6.99 4.39 -0.06
C GLN A 101 -8.15 4.32 -1.06
N ASN A 102 -9.11 3.43 -0.87
CA ASN A 102 -10.19 3.18 -1.80
C ASN A 102 -9.62 2.90 -3.22
N LYS A 103 -8.65 1.99 -3.34
CA LYS A 103 -7.94 1.64 -4.58
C LYS A 103 -8.13 0.19 -5.04
N LEU A 104 -8.86 -0.64 -4.30
CA LEU A 104 -9.26 -1.96 -4.79
C LEU A 104 -10.29 -1.80 -5.94
N VAL A 105 -10.30 -2.75 -6.88
CA VAL A 105 -11.13 -2.67 -8.09
C VAL A 105 -12.50 -3.31 -7.84
N THR A 106 -13.42 -2.51 -7.33
CA THR A 106 -14.83 -2.86 -7.08
C THR A 106 -15.72 -2.45 -8.26
N GLN A 107 -16.93 -3.00 -8.32
CA GLN A 107 -17.90 -2.82 -9.40
C GLN A 107 -18.34 -1.36 -9.53
N ASP A 108 -18.49 -0.62 -8.42
CA ASP A 108 -18.76 0.83 -8.44
C ASP A 108 -17.70 1.64 -9.19
N LYS A 109 -16.44 1.16 -9.24
CA LYS A 109 -15.36 1.76 -10.01
C LYS A 109 -15.32 1.26 -11.44
N ILE A 110 -15.49 -0.05 -11.64
CA ILE A 110 -15.55 -0.64 -12.99
C ILE A 110 -16.67 0.00 -13.80
N LYS A 111 -17.83 0.29 -13.17
CA LYS A 111 -18.97 0.97 -13.79
C LYS A 111 -18.62 2.35 -14.36
N LYS A 112 -17.56 3.01 -13.88
CA LYS A 112 -17.08 4.30 -14.43
C LYS A 112 -16.34 4.14 -15.75
N TRP A 113 -15.93 2.92 -16.10
CA TRP A 113 -15.16 2.62 -17.32
C TRP A 113 -16.03 2.09 -18.46
N GLY A 114 -17.30 1.77 -18.20
CA GLY A 114 -18.24 1.31 -19.22
C GLY A 114 -19.55 0.80 -18.62
N SER A 115 -20.50 0.50 -19.51
CA SER A 115 -21.73 -0.20 -19.16
C SER A 115 -21.50 -1.70 -19.20
N TYR A 116 -21.70 -2.37 -18.08
CA TYR A 116 -21.65 -3.83 -17.98
C TYR A 116 -23.00 -4.32 -17.47
N ASP A 117 -23.57 -5.30 -18.15
CA ASP A 117 -24.84 -5.89 -17.76
C ASP A 117 -24.61 -6.77 -16.52
N MET A 118 -25.39 -6.50 -15.46
CA MET A 118 -25.44 -7.24 -14.20
C MET A 118 -24.21 -7.12 -13.28
N MET A 119 -24.08 -5.97 -12.61
CA MET A 119 -23.12 -5.74 -11.52
C MET A 119 -23.71 -6.16 -10.17
N ILE A 120 -23.52 -7.42 -9.80
CA ILE A 120 -23.95 -7.98 -8.52
C ILE A 120 -22.74 -8.54 -7.78
N CYS A 121 -22.66 -8.28 -6.48
CA CYS A 121 -21.62 -8.73 -5.57
C CYS A 121 -21.55 -10.26 -5.56
N SER A 122 -20.38 -10.81 -5.86
CA SER A 122 -20.16 -12.27 -5.89
C SER A 122 -20.22 -12.94 -4.52
N LEU A 123 -20.25 -12.16 -3.43
CA LEU A 123 -20.32 -12.69 -2.08
C LEU A 123 -21.76 -12.96 -1.61
N CYS A 124 -22.68 -12.00 -1.81
CA CYS A 124 -24.07 -12.10 -1.36
C CYS A 124 -25.10 -12.28 -2.48
N TYR A 125 -24.75 -11.98 -3.73
CA TYR A 125 -25.67 -12.02 -4.88
C TYR A 125 -26.89 -11.08 -4.78
N GLU A 126 -26.79 -9.99 -4.00
CA GLU A 126 -27.91 -9.07 -3.74
C GLU A 126 -27.66 -7.64 -4.30
N ASP A 127 -26.56 -6.98 -3.95
CA ASP A 127 -26.26 -5.60 -4.38
C ASP A 127 -24.96 -5.51 -5.20
N MET A 128 -24.70 -4.36 -5.84
CA MET A 128 -23.41 -4.05 -6.47
C MET A 128 -22.29 -3.91 -5.43
N ASP A 129 -21.13 -4.50 -5.67
CA ASP A 129 -19.99 -4.33 -4.76
C ASP A 129 -19.32 -2.94 -4.85
N SER A 130 -19.02 -2.41 -3.68
CA SER A 130 -18.24 -1.20 -3.39
C SER A 130 -17.35 -1.51 -2.18
N HIS A 131 -16.42 -0.65 -1.78
CA HIS A 131 -15.64 -0.89 -0.54
C HIS A 131 -16.54 -1.04 0.69
N GLN A 132 -17.52 -0.15 0.84
CA GLN A 132 -18.48 -0.19 1.94
C GLN A 132 -19.30 -1.48 1.89
N HIS A 133 -19.89 -1.80 0.73
CA HIS A 133 -20.69 -3.02 0.61
C HIS A 133 -19.83 -4.26 0.84
N LEU A 134 -18.69 -4.38 0.15
CA LEU A 134 -17.85 -5.56 0.17
C LEU A 134 -17.36 -5.90 1.59
N PHE A 135 -16.97 -4.90 2.36
CA PHE A 135 -16.40 -5.12 3.68
C PHE A 135 -17.42 -5.04 4.83
N PHE A 136 -18.53 -4.31 4.68
CA PHE A 136 -19.42 -4.02 5.81
C PHE A 136 -20.92 -4.20 5.55
N ASP A 137 -21.45 -3.91 4.37
CA ASP A 137 -22.90 -4.10 4.13
C ASP A 137 -23.25 -5.51 3.64
N CYS A 138 -22.31 -6.16 2.97
CA CYS A 138 -22.49 -7.48 2.38
C CYS A 138 -22.85 -8.51 3.45
N LYS A 139 -23.98 -9.20 3.27
CA LYS A 139 -24.48 -10.23 4.19
C LYS A 139 -23.44 -11.31 4.54
N TYR A 140 -22.65 -11.74 3.55
CA TYR A 140 -21.57 -12.70 3.76
C TYR A 140 -20.45 -12.11 4.63
N ALA A 141 -20.03 -10.87 4.33
CA ALA A 141 -18.99 -10.18 5.09
C ALA A 141 -19.44 -9.88 6.53
N LYS A 142 -20.70 -9.48 6.76
CA LYS A 142 -21.29 -9.27 8.10
C LYS A 142 -21.22 -10.53 8.96
N GLN A 143 -21.61 -11.68 8.41
CA GLN A 143 -21.54 -12.96 9.13
C GLN A 143 -20.10 -13.33 9.49
N PHE A 144 -19.16 -13.12 8.56
CA PHE A 144 -17.75 -13.34 8.82
C PHE A 144 -17.22 -12.42 9.93
N TRP A 145 -17.51 -11.13 9.86
CA TRP A 145 -17.12 -10.16 10.87
C TRP A 145 -17.70 -10.43 12.25
N PHE A 146 -18.97 -10.85 12.31
CA PHE A 146 -19.60 -11.25 13.55
C PHE A 146 -18.79 -12.36 14.25
N LYS A 147 -18.36 -13.39 13.51
CA LYS A 147 -17.49 -14.46 14.04
C LYS A 147 -16.13 -13.92 14.48
N VAL A 148 -15.50 -13.02 13.69
CA VAL A 148 -14.22 -12.38 14.06
C VAL A 148 -14.35 -11.58 15.36
N CYS A 149 -15.41 -10.79 15.52
CA CYS A 149 -15.67 -10.00 16.70
C CYS A 149 -15.90 -10.87 17.94
N LEU A 150 -16.72 -11.93 17.81
CA LEU A 150 -16.89 -12.92 18.86
C LEU A 150 -15.55 -13.54 19.29
N LYS A 151 -14.70 -13.93 18.33
CA LYS A 151 -13.38 -14.51 18.61
C LYS A 151 -12.42 -13.53 19.29
N MET A 152 -12.54 -12.24 19.01
CA MET A 152 -11.75 -11.19 19.66
C MET A 152 -12.34 -10.72 21.00
N GLY A 153 -13.53 -11.20 21.39
CA GLY A 153 -14.23 -10.74 22.58
C GLY A 153 -14.70 -9.28 22.47
N VAL A 154 -15.04 -8.82 21.27
CA VAL A 154 -15.57 -7.46 21.04
C VAL A 154 -16.97 -7.54 20.44
N HIS A 155 -17.80 -6.54 20.75
CA HIS A 155 -19.11 -6.43 20.12
C HIS A 155 -18.98 -5.97 18.67
N TRP A 156 -19.72 -6.64 17.78
CA TRP A 156 -19.93 -6.14 16.44
C TRP A 156 -20.85 -4.93 16.52
N ASN A 157 -20.31 -3.76 16.21
CA ASN A 157 -21.09 -2.56 16.00
C ASN A 157 -21.12 -2.37 14.49
N GLU A 158 -22.29 -2.49 13.87
CA GLU A 158 -22.47 -2.18 12.45
C GLU A 158 -21.94 -0.77 12.19
N MET A 159 -20.78 -0.68 11.55
CA MET A 159 -20.04 0.55 11.35
C MET A 159 -19.59 0.64 9.90
N GLU A 160 -19.64 1.85 9.35
CA GLU A 160 -19.09 2.17 8.04
C GLU A 160 -17.57 1.90 7.96
N TRP A 161 -17.11 1.55 6.76
CA TRP A 161 -15.70 1.30 6.43
C TRP A 161 -14.78 2.39 6.97
N ASP A 162 -15.06 3.66 6.65
CA ASP A 162 -14.23 4.78 7.05
C ASP A 162 -14.23 5.00 8.57
N ASN A 163 -15.35 4.72 9.24
CA ASN A 163 -15.45 4.84 10.70
C ASN A 163 -14.58 3.80 11.40
N ILE A 164 -14.58 2.54 10.93
CA ILE A 164 -13.71 1.49 11.47
C ILE A 164 -12.24 1.82 11.25
N VAL A 165 -11.88 2.25 10.04
CA VAL A 165 -10.49 2.63 9.73
C VAL A 165 -10.03 3.77 10.62
N ASN A 166 -10.85 4.81 10.78
CA ASN A 166 -10.52 5.96 11.63
C ASN A 166 -10.44 5.57 13.12
N LEU A 167 -11.35 4.73 13.60
CA LEU A 167 -11.35 4.21 14.97
C LEU A 167 -10.05 3.44 15.25
N PHE A 168 -9.67 2.49 14.39
CA PHE A 168 -8.45 1.70 14.55
C PHE A 168 -7.18 2.53 14.36
N ALA A 169 -7.21 3.53 13.49
CA ALA A 169 -6.10 4.47 13.29
C ALA A 169 -5.88 5.35 14.53
N ALA A 170 -6.96 5.79 15.20
CA ALA A 170 -6.90 6.62 16.41
C ALA A 170 -6.46 5.85 17.66
N MET A 171 -6.64 4.52 17.69
CA MET A 171 -6.18 3.69 18.79
C MET A 171 -4.64 3.66 18.91
N LYS A 172 -4.14 3.35 20.12
CA LYS A 172 -2.70 3.17 20.35
C LYS A 172 -2.17 1.97 19.57
N ASN A 173 -1.51 2.24 18.45
CA ASN A 173 -0.92 1.26 17.53
C ASN A 173 0.56 0.98 17.87
N GLY A 174 0.79 0.52 19.12
CA GLY A 174 2.11 0.16 19.64
C GLY A 174 2.45 -1.33 19.48
N ASN A 175 3.57 -1.77 20.05
CA ASN A 175 4.07 -3.15 19.96
C ASN A 175 3.53 -4.10 21.05
N THR A 176 2.41 -3.75 21.70
CA THR A 176 1.73 -4.66 22.64
C THR A 176 1.06 -5.79 21.87
N ILE A 177 0.96 -6.97 22.48
CA ILE A 177 0.35 -8.14 21.82
C ILE A 177 -1.10 -7.88 21.41
N THR A 178 -1.88 -7.20 22.26
CA THR A 178 -3.27 -6.81 21.97
C THR A 178 -3.36 -5.88 20.75
N SER A 179 -2.46 -4.89 20.65
CA SER A 179 -2.38 -4.00 19.48
C SER A 179 -1.97 -4.75 18.22
N ILE A 180 -1.05 -5.70 18.33
CA ILE A 180 -0.63 -6.55 17.20
C ILE A 180 -1.78 -7.43 16.71
N ILE A 181 -2.46 -8.15 17.62
CA ILE A 181 -3.60 -9.02 17.29
C ILE A 181 -4.72 -8.21 16.64
N ARG A 182 -5.12 -7.09 17.24
CA ARG A 182 -6.16 -6.21 16.66
C ARG A 182 -5.87 -5.84 15.21
N ARG A 183 -4.64 -5.38 14.93
CA ARG A 183 -4.23 -4.96 13.58
C ARG A 183 -4.12 -6.15 12.62
N LEU A 184 -3.65 -7.30 13.11
CA LEU A 184 -3.60 -8.54 12.32
C LEU A 184 -5.01 -9.01 11.94
N CYS A 185 -5.96 -8.99 12.87
CA CYS A 185 -7.34 -9.37 12.62
C CYS A 185 -7.97 -8.45 11.56
N LEU A 186 -7.85 -7.12 11.69
CA LEU A 186 -8.37 -6.18 10.68
C LEU A 186 -7.77 -6.48 9.29
N ALA A 187 -6.44 -6.56 9.20
CA ALA A 187 -5.76 -6.78 7.92
C ALA A 187 -6.10 -8.14 7.30
N ALA A 188 -6.17 -9.20 8.11
CA ALA A 188 -6.51 -10.53 7.66
C ALA A 188 -7.97 -10.62 7.20
N SER A 189 -8.92 -10.02 7.92
CA SER A 189 -10.33 -9.98 7.51
C SER A 189 -10.51 -9.32 6.15
N VAL A 190 -9.96 -8.10 5.99
CA VAL A 190 -10.04 -7.34 4.73
C VAL A 190 -9.40 -8.13 3.59
N TYR A 191 -8.22 -8.70 3.82
CA TYR A 191 -7.55 -9.52 2.82
C TYR A 191 -8.35 -10.76 2.42
N LEU A 192 -8.92 -11.49 3.39
CA LEU A 192 -9.64 -12.73 3.15
C LEU A 192 -10.96 -12.49 2.43
N ILE A 193 -11.72 -11.46 2.81
CA ILE A 193 -12.94 -11.03 2.12
C ILE A 193 -12.60 -10.65 0.67
N TRP A 194 -11.57 -9.83 0.46
CA TRP A 194 -11.12 -9.44 -0.88
C TRP A 194 -10.69 -10.64 -1.73
N ARG A 195 -9.92 -11.56 -1.14
CA ARG A 195 -9.48 -12.78 -1.81
C ARG A 195 -10.66 -13.68 -2.16
N GLU A 196 -11.61 -13.85 -1.24
CA GLU A 196 -12.81 -14.66 -1.46
C GLU A 196 -13.64 -14.11 -2.63
N ARG A 197 -13.91 -12.80 -2.62
CA ARG A 197 -14.59 -12.12 -3.72
C ARG A 197 -13.93 -12.40 -5.07
N ASN A 198 -12.60 -12.28 -5.14
CA ASN A 198 -11.86 -12.52 -6.37
C ASN A 198 -11.81 -13.99 -6.77
N CYS A 199 -11.71 -14.93 -5.83
CA CYS A 199 -11.81 -16.36 -6.12
C CYS A 199 -13.15 -16.69 -6.78
N ARG A 200 -14.26 -16.15 -6.25
CA ARG A 200 -15.59 -16.38 -6.83
C ARG A 200 -15.73 -15.80 -8.23
N VAL A 201 -15.15 -14.63 -8.49
CA VAL A 201 -15.22 -13.96 -9.80
C VAL A 201 -14.34 -14.64 -10.85
N PHE A 202 -13.12 -15.03 -10.49
CA PHE A 202 -12.10 -15.44 -11.48
C PHE A 202 -11.78 -16.94 -11.49
N LYS A 203 -12.22 -17.69 -10.48
CA LYS A 203 -11.91 -19.12 -10.32
C LYS A 203 -13.12 -19.99 -10.07
N GLU A 204 -14.32 -19.40 -9.92
CA GLU A 204 -15.55 -20.12 -9.58
C GLU A 204 -15.44 -20.95 -8.28
N GLU A 205 -14.49 -20.59 -7.42
CA GLU A 205 -14.28 -21.22 -6.11
C GLU A 205 -15.03 -20.44 -5.04
N THR A 206 -15.93 -21.11 -4.32
CA THR A 206 -16.69 -20.51 -3.22
C THR A 206 -16.35 -21.19 -1.90
N ARG A 207 -16.10 -20.41 -0.84
CA ARG A 207 -16.04 -20.90 0.54
C ARG A 207 -17.21 -20.38 1.36
N SER A 208 -17.72 -21.21 2.27
CA SER A 208 -18.67 -20.79 3.30
C SER A 208 -18.03 -19.78 4.26
N VAL A 209 -18.86 -19.11 5.07
CA VAL A 209 -18.34 -18.19 6.09
C VAL A 209 -17.52 -18.95 7.12
N GLU A 210 -17.94 -20.17 7.46
CA GLU A 210 -17.25 -21.10 8.37
C GLU A 210 -15.86 -21.45 7.85
N GLU A 211 -15.75 -21.89 6.60
CA GLU A 211 -14.48 -22.24 5.98
C GLU A 211 -13.53 -21.03 5.91
N LEU A 212 -14.05 -19.86 5.56
CA LEU A 212 -13.24 -18.64 5.53
C LEU A 212 -12.76 -18.25 6.95
N PHE A 213 -13.61 -18.46 7.96
CA PHE A 213 -13.29 -18.19 9.36
C PHE A 213 -12.24 -19.16 9.94
N GLU A 214 -12.24 -20.42 9.53
CA GLU A 214 -11.16 -21.36 9.89
C GLU A 214 -9.83 -20.91 9.28
N VAL A 215 -9.83 -20.51 8.00
CA VAL A 215 -8.63 -19.95 7.34
C VAL A 215 -8.14 -18.69 8.04
N PHE A 216 -9.06 -17.83 8.50
CA PHE A 216 -8.73 -16.66 9.31
C PHE A 216 -8.07 -17.06 10.63
N SER A 217 -8.68 -17.99 11.37
CA SER A 217 -8.19 -18.44 12.67
C SER A 217 -6.79 -19.05 12.57
N ASP A 218 -6.57 -19.91 11.58
CA ASP A 218 -5.26 -20.51 11.28
C ASP A 218 -4.22 -19.45 10.92
N THR A 219 -4.61 -18.49 10.06
CA THR A 219 -3.73 -17.39 9.64
C THR A 219 -3.19 -16.60 10.83
N ILE A 220 -4.07 -16.23 11.77
CA ILE A 220 -3.67 -15.49 12.96
C ILE A 220 -2.85 -16.39 13.87
N ARG A 221 -3.28 -17.63 14.12
CA ARG A 221 -2.57 -18.60 14.97
C ARG A 221 -1.14 -18.82 14.50
N PHE A 222 -0.93 -19.13 13.22
CA PHE A 222 0.40 -19.34 12.66
C PHE A 222 1.24 -18.07 12.71
N ARG A 223 0.63 -16.90 12.49
CA ARG A 223 1.37 -15.65 12.63
C ARG A 223 1.82 -15.45 14.08
N LEU A 224 0.95 -15.67 15.05
CA LEU A 224 1.27 -15.56 16.47
C LEU A 224 2.36 -16.55 16.90
N ALA A 225 2.31 -17.80 16.44
CA ALA A 225 3.35 -18.80 16.71
C ALA A 225 4.75 -18.34 16.28
N SER A 226 4.84 -17.55 15.20
CA SER A 226 6.11 -17.01 14.70
C SER A 226 6.66 -15.80 15.49
N LEU A 227 5.87 -15.20 16.39
CA LEU A 227 6.27 -13.99 17.09
C LEU A 227 7.13 -14.31 18.31
N LYS A 228 8.15 -13.46 18.52
CA LYS A 228 8.94 -13.44 19.77
C LYS A 228 8.32 -12.46 20.76
N ALA A 229 7.82 -12.96 21.88
CA ALA A 229 7.14 -12.15 22.91
C ALA A 229 7.72 -12.38 24.31
N LYS A 230 7.71 -11.33 25.14
CA LYS A 230 7.98 -11.47 26.58
C LYS A 230 6.75 -12.09 27.25
N PRO A 231 6.89 -13.01 28.22
CA PRO A 231 5.77 -13.67 28.88
C PRO A 231 5.08 -12.70 29.84
N THR A 232 4.17 -11.89 29.32
CA THR A 232 3.30 -11.02 30.12
C THR A 232 1.91 -11.66 30.25
N SER A 233 1.12 -11.23 31.23
CA SER A 233 -0.26 -11.72 31.41
C SER A 233 -1.12 -11.56 30.15
N ALA A 234 -0.92 -10.49 29.38
CA ALA A 234 -1.60 -10.27 28.10
C ALA A 234 -1.15 -11.25 27.02
N VAL A 235 0.12 -11.66 27.00
CA VAL A 235 0.65 -12.65 26.06
C VAL A 235 0.14 -14.04 26.41
N ILE A 236 0.14 -14.42 27.69
CA ILE A 236 -0.41 -15.70 28.16
C ILE A 236 -1.88 -15.81 27.78
N ARG A 237 -2.70 -14.79 28.08
CA ARG A 237 -4.11 -14.77 27.69
C ARG A 237 -4.30 -14.91 26.17
N ALA A 238 -3.52 -14.16 25.38
CA ALA A 238 -3.58 -14.27 23.93
C ALA A 238 -3.18 -15.66 23.41
N GLN A 239 -2.24 -16.33 24.07
CA GLN A 239 -1.86 -17.70 23.76
C GLN A 239 -3.00 -18.68 24.02
N ASP A 240 -3.70 -18.53 25.14
CA ASP A 240 -4.86 -19.35 25.49
C ASP A 240 -6.03 -19.10 24.52
N ASP A 241 -6.38 -17.82 24.29
CA ASP A 241 -7.49 -17.40 23.43
C ASP A 241 -7.33 -17.92 21.98
N TRP A 242 -6.09 -17.96 21.48
CA TRP A 242 -5.76 -18.40 20.12
C TRP A 242 -5.26 -19.83 20.04
N ASN A 243 -5.20 -20.54 21.17
CA ASN A 243 -4.65 -21.89 21.30
C ASN A 243 -3.28 -22.03 20.61
N VAL A 244 -2.32 -21.19 21.01
CA VAL A 244 -0.99 -21.09 20.39
C VAL A 244 0.09 -20.86 21.42
N GLN A 245 1.30 -21.36 21.15
CA GLN A 245 2.50 -21.02 21.93
C GLN A 245 3.38 -20.06 21.12
N MET A 246 3.67 -18.88 21.68
CA MET A 246 4.57 -17.90 21.05
C MET A 246 6.02 -18.16 21.47
N VAL A 247 6.98 -17.76 20.63
CA VAL A 247 8.41 -17.90 20.95
C VAL A 247 8.76 -16.97 22.11
N THR A 248 9.31 -17.52 23.20
CA THR A 248 9.74 -16.70 24.34
C THR A 248 10.93 -15.83 23.95
N LYS A 249 10.84 -14.53 24.19
CA LYS A 249 11.97 -13.62 24.05
C LYS A 249 12.89 -13.78 25.27
N THR A 250 13.90 -14.65 25.17
CA THR A 250 15.00 -14.70 26.14
C THR A 250 15.73 -13.36 26.12
N ASN A 251 15.89 -12.74 27.28
CA ASN A 251 16.75 -11.58 27.42
C ASN A 251 18.19 -12.10 27.28
N ILE A 252 18.80 -11.95 26.11
CA ILE A 252 20.26 -11.97 26.04
C ILE A 252 20.70 -10.63 26.63
N THR A 253 21.07 -10.67 27.91
CA THR A 253 21.82 -9.61 28.57
C THR A 253 23.21 -9.59 27.93
N ASN A 254 23.47 -8.59 27.08
CA ASN A 254 24.82 -8.13 26.78
C ASN A 254 25.14 -6.96 27.71
#